data_AF-A0A1M4LEQ6-F1
#
_entry.id   AF-A0A1M4LEQ6-F1
#
_cell.length_a   1.000
_cell.length_b   1.000
_cell.length_c   1.000
_cell.angle_alpha   90.00
_cell.angle_beta   90.00
_cell.angle_gamma   90.00
#
_symmetry.space_group_name_H-M   'P 1'
#
loop_
_entity.id
_entity.type
_entity.pdbx_description
1 polymer ?
#
loop_
_entity_poly.entity_id
_entity_poly.type
_entity_poly.pdbx_seq_one_letter_code
_entity_poly.pdbx_strand_id
1 'polypeptide(L)'
;MEAFRLSRYKTEKALRRIRPTGYDRHNSALYDLAEAAACLVEPNFDVAEYLDRLKPEQLPEKMRESYWNAKLKQLRFEERAGQLWRTELVFSIYSEILQDIRTKLRILPDTIDRTVGLSNAQVTKVTRIVDKLQEDIHKHILDFAKNGNSLNRLGEEEGQNTVVDDDEDII
;
A
#
# COMPACT_ATOMS: atom_id res chain seq x y z
N MET A 1 13.48 -25.68 -44.51
CA MET A 1 13.80 -25.62 -43.07
C MET A 1 12.54 -25.23 -42.32
N GLU A 2 12.11 -26.06 -41.38
CA GLU A 2 11.13 -25.67 -40.35
C GLU A 2 11.92 -25.05 -39.21
N ALA A 3 11.61 -23.81 -38.83
CA ALA A 3 12.19 -23.14 -37.67
C ALA A 3 11.10 -22.98 -36.61
N PHE A 4 11.40 -23.32 -35.35
CA PHE A 4 10.48 -23.20 -34.21
C PHE A 4 9.09 -23.84 -34.40
N ARG A 5 9.00 -24.98 -35.12
CA ARG A 5 7.74 -25.66 -35.47
C ARG A 5 6.74 -24.79 -36.27
N LEU A 6 7.22 -23.70 -36.88
CA LEU A 6 6.43 -22.84 -37.75
C LEU A 6 6.62 -23.23 -39.21
N SER A 7 5.52 -23.17 -39.97
CA SER A 7 5.53 -23.33 -41.43
C SER A 7 6.41 -22.26 -42.07
N ARG A 8 7.17 -22.64 -43.11
CA ARG A 8 8.05 -21.77 -43.89
C ARG A 8 7.40 -20.42 -44.27
N TYR A 9 6.13 -20.44 -44.63
CA TYR A 9 5.38 -19.22 -44.97
C TYR A 9 5.26 -18.24 -43.79
N LYS A 10 4.97 -18.75 -42.59
CA LYS A 10 4.88 -17.94 -41.36
C LYS A 10 6.26 -17.40 -40.97
N THR A 11 7.29 -18.22 -41.10
CA THR A 11 8.68 -17.83 -40.83
C THR A 11 9.14 -16.71 -41.78
N GLU A 12 8.91 -16.85 -43.09
CA GLU A 12 9.23 -15.82 -44.09
C GLU A 12 8.44 -14.52 -43.87
N LYS A 13 7.16 -14.61 -43.46
CA LYS A 13 6.33 -13.43 -43.17
C LYS A 13 6.84 -12.65 -41.94
N ALA A 14 7.23 -13.35 -40.88
CA ALA A 14 7.75 -12.74 -39.66
C ALA A 14 9.15 -12.11 -39.87
N LEU A 15 10.01 -12.80 -40.62
CA LEU A 15 11.38 -12.36 -40.90
C LEU A 15 11.47 -11.17 -41.89
N ARG A 16 10.39 -10.82 -42.61
CA ARG A 16 10.35 -9.60 -43.45
C ARG A 16 10.58 -8.30 -42.68
N ARG A 17 10.38 -8.30 -41.36
CA ARG A 17 10.55 -7.11 -40.51
C ARG A 17 12.02 -6.85 -40.16
N ILE A 18 12.90 -7.84 -40.31
CA ILE A 18 14.31 -7.78 -39.91
C ILE A 18 15.20 -7.78 -41.16
N ARG A 19 16.32 -7.05 -41.11
CA ARG A 19 17.32 -7.06 -42.18
C ARG A 19 18.21 -8.30 -42.03
N PRO A 20 18.43 -9.09 -43.10
CA PRO A 20 19.31 -10.25 -43.02
C PRO A 20 20.76 -9.81 -42.75
N THR A 21 21.44 -10.55 -41.89
CA THR A 21 22.85 -10.32 -41.50
C THR A 21 23.81 -10.69 -42.64
N GLY A 22 23.38 -11.56 -43.55
CA GLY A 22 24.13 -11.95 -44.74
C GLY A 22 23.37 -12.94 -45.61
N TYR A 23 24.04 -13.45 -46.65
CA TYR A 23 23.52 -14.50 -47.52
C TYR A 23 24.51 -15.66 -47.57
N ASP A 24 24.01 -16.89 -47.51
CA ASP A 24 24.81 -18.09 -47.69
C ASP A 24 25.21 -18.28 -49.17
N ARG A 25 26.13 -19.21 -49.45
CA ARG A 25 26.59 -19.60 -50.80
C ARG A 25 25.46 -20.00 -51.76
N HIS A 26 24.32 -20.41 -51.23
CA HIS A 26 23.11 -20.74 -51.99
C HIS A 26 22.06 -19.60 -52.04
N ASN A 27 22.50 -18.35 -51.83
CA ASN A 27 21.65 -17.14 -51.83
C ASN A 27 20.48 -17.19 -50.83
N SER A 28 20.63 -17.98 -49.76
CA SER A 28 19.64 -18.06 -48.68
C SER A 28 19.95 -16.98 -47.64
N ALA A 29 18.94 -16.21 -47.25
CA ALA A 29 19.08 -15.13 -46.28
C ALA A 29 19.39 -15.72 -44.88
N LEU A 30 20.50 -15.26 -44.30
CA LEU A 30 20.94 -15.60 -42.95
C LEU A 30 20.49 -14.49 -42.00
N TYR A 31 19.83 -14.87 -40.91
CA TYR A 31 19.38 -13.97 -39.86
C TYR A 31 20.08 -14.33 -38.57
N ASP A 32 20.34 -13.33 -37.72
CA ASP A 32 20.75 -13.59 -36.35
C ASP A 32 19.65 -14.36 -35.62
N LEU A 33 20.03 -15.43 -34.93
CA LEU A 33 19.13 -16.31 -34.22
C LEU A 33 18.43 -15.58 -33.08
N ALA A 34 19.09 -14.63 -32.41
CA ALA A 34 18.49 -13.85 -31.33
C ALA A 34 17.36 -12.94 -31.83
N GLU A 35 17.60 -12.19 -32.91
CA GLU A 35 16.59 -11.32 -33.53
C GLU A 35 15.46 -12.12 -34.20
N ALA A 36 15.81 -13.23 -34.86
CA ALA A 36 14.84 -14.12 -35.47
C ALA A 36 13.94 -14.79 -34.42
N ALA A 37 14.50 -15.26 -33.30
CA ALA A 37 13.74 -15.87 -32.21
C ALA A 37 12.73 -14.89 -31.59
N ALA A 38 13.11 -13.63 -31.40
CA ALA A 38 12.23 -12.60 -30.83
C ALA A 38 11.01 -12.29 -31.73
N CYS A 39 11.09 -12.50 -33.04
CA CYS A 39 9.97 -12.30 -33.95
C CYS A 39 9.18 -13.59 -34.27
N LEU A 40 9.78 -14.76 -34.05
CA LEU A 40 9.17 -16.06 -34.36
C LEU A 40 8.48 -16.70 -33.15
N VAL A 41 8.92 -16.39 -31.94
CA VAL A 41 8.35 -16.96 -30.72
C VAL A 41 7.39 -15.95 -30.12
N GLU A 42 6.10 -16.30 -30.04
CA GLU A 42 5.16 -15.57 -29.19
C GLU A 42 5.69 -15.65 -27.75
N PRO A 43 6.01 -14.52 -27.12
CA PRO A 43 6.69 -14.55 -25.85
C PRO A 43 5.70 -15.11 -24.82
N ASN A 44 6.04 -16.26 -24.26
CA ASN A 44 5.21 -16.99 -23.31
C ASN A 44 5.37 -16.37 -21.92
N PHE A 45 5.04 -15.07 -21.79
CA PHE A 45 4.89 -14.42 -20.49
C PHE A 45 3.40 -14.28 -20.21
N ASP A 46 2.98 -14.70 -19.02
CA ASP A 46 1.68 -14.32 -18.51
C ASP A 46 1.69 -12.80 -18.30
N VAL A 47 0.96 -12.09 -19.15
CA VAL A 47 0.88 -10.63 -19.12
C VAL A 47 0.38 -10.16 -17.76
N ALA A 48 -0.47 -10.95 -17.09
CA ALA A 48 -0.96 -10.62 -15.75
C ALA A 48 0.16 -10.69 -14.71
N GLU A 49 0.97 -11.76 -14.72
CA GLU A 49 2.08 -11.93 -13.77
C GLU A 49 3.21 -10.90 -14.02
N TYR A 50 3.43 -10.51 -15.28
CA TYR A 50 4.39 -9.45 -15.62
C TYR A 50 3.89 -8.07 -15.18
N LEU A 51 2.59 -7.78 -15.32
CA LEU A 51 1.99 -6.53 -14.85
C LEU A 51 1.98 -6.43 -13.32
N ASP A 52 1.79 -7.54 -12.60
CA ASP A 52 1.82 -7.58 -11.13
C ASP A 52 3.24 -7.34 -10.58
N ARG A 53 4.27 -7.71 -11.32
CA ARG A 53 5.69 -7.44 -10.98
C ARG A 53 6.20 -6.10 -11.48
N LEU A 54 5.42 -5.39 -12.31
CA LEU A 54 5.84 -4.13 -12.91
C LEU A 54 5.73 -2.98 -11.89
N LYS A 55 6.81 -2.20 -11.78
CA LYS A 55 6.81 -0.99 -10.93
C LYS A 55 5.83 0.06 -11.50
N PRO A 56 5.16 0.86 -10.65
CA PRO A 56 4.32 2.00 -11.06
C PRO A 56 5.03 3.00 -11.99
N GLU A 57 6.37 3.07 -11.89
CA GLU A 57 7.25 3.97 -12.64
C GLU A 57 7.64 3.44 -14.03
N GLN A 58 7.53 2.13 -14.25
CA GLN A 58 7.84 1.49 -15.53
C GLN A 58 6.61 1.37 -16.45
N LEU A 59 5.44 1.74 -15.93
CA LEU A 59 4.19 1.81 -16.70
C LEU A 59 4.19 3.05 -17.61
N PRO A 60 3.81 2.91 -18.89
CA PRO A 60 3.55 4.06 -19.75
C PRO A 60 2.58 5.03 -19.09
N GLU A 61 2.74 6.33 -19.33
CA GLU A 61 2.01 7.38 -18.62
C GLU A 61 0.47 7.18 -18.60
N LYS A 62 -0.08 6.65 -19.71
CA LYS A 62 -1.51 6.29 -19.82
C LYS A 62 -1.94 5.12 -18.92
N MET A 63 -1.08 4.13 -18.69
CA MET A 63 -1.39 3.00 -17.81
C MET A 63 -1.19 3.33 -16.34
N ARG A 64 -0.25 4.23 -16.02
CA ARG A 64 -0.03 4.73 -14.66
C ARG A 64 -1.29 5.40 -14.09
N GLU A 65 -1.98 6.21 -14.90
CA GLU A 65 -3.27 6.80 -14.52
C GLU A 65 -4.32 5.72 -14.23
N SER A 66 -4.41 4.68 -15.07
CA SER A 66 -5.33 3.55 -14.85
C SER A 66 -5.00 2.77 -13.58
N TYR A 67 -3.72 2.56 -13.27
CA TYR A 67 -3.26 1.89 -12.05
C TYR A 67 -3.69 2.65 -10.80
N TRP A 68 -3.40 3.96 -10.74
CA TRP A 68 -3.81 4.79 -9.60
C TRP A 68 -5.33 4.89 -9.46
N ASN A 69 -6.06 4.97 -10.58
CA ASN A 69 -7.52 4.93 -10.58
C ASN A 69 -8.07 3.59 -10.08
N ALA A 70 -7.45 2.47 -10.42
CA ALA A 70 -7.83 1.14 -9.91
C ALA A 70 -7.56 1.02 -8.40
N LYS A 71 -6.37 1.43 -7.94
CA LYS A 71 -6.03 1.48 -6.50
C LYS A 71 -6.97 2.38 -5.72
N LEU A 72 -7.31 3.56 -6.23
CA LEU A 72 -8.27 4.46 -5.57
C LEU A 72 -9.67 3.85 -5.48
N LYS A 73 -10.11 3.11 -6.52
CA LYS A 73 -11.37 2.36 -6.49
C LYS A 73 -11.33 1.23 -5.45
N GLN A 74 -10.20 0.52 -5.33
CA GLN A 74 -10.01 -0.50 -4.30
C GLN A 74 -10.07 0.10 -2.89
N LEU A 75 -9.33 1.18 -2.63
CA LEU A 75 -9.35 1.87 -1.33
C LEU A 75 -10.76 2.38 -0.97
N ARG A 76 -11.49 2.95 -1.94
CA ARG A 76 -12.89 3.37 -1.74
C ARG A 76 -13.82 2.19 -1.47
N PHE A 77 -13.56 1.04 -2.07
CA PHE A 77 -14.32 -0.19 -1.80
C PHE A 77 -14.03 -0.70 -0.38
N GLU A 78 -12.75 -0.78 0.01
CA GLU A 78 -12.33 -1.19 1.37
C GLU A 78 -12.84 -0.24 2.46
N GLU A 79 -12.86 1.07 2.18
CA GLU A 79 -13.47 2.08 3.05
C GLU A 79 -14.97 1.82 3.25
N ARG A 80 -15.72 1.59 2.16
CA ARG A 80 -17.16 1.30 2.24
C ARG A 80 -17.46 -0.06 2.85
N ALA A 81 -16.56 -1.02 2.69
CA ALA A 81 -16.65 -2.34 3.32
C ALA A 81 -16.32 -2.29 4.82
N GLY A 82 -15.91 -1.12 5.35
CA GLY A 82 -15.57 -0.92 6.77
C GLY A 82 -14.23 -1.50 7.17
N GLN A 83 -13.42 -1.97 6.21
CA GLN A 83 -12.09 -2.54 6.42
C GLN A 83 -10.99 -1.47 6.50
N LEU A 84 -11.27 -0.26 6.01
CA LEU A 84 -10.37 0.89 6.08
C LEU A 84 -11.08 2.07 6.74
N TRP A 85 -10.53 2.55 7.86
CA TRP A 85 -11.09 3.70 8.57
C TRP A 85 -10.26 4.94 8.27
N ARG A 86 -10.94 6.06 7.98
CA ARG A 86 -10.27 7.35 7.91
C ARG A 86 -9.79 7.74 9.28
N THR A 87 -8.52 8.10 9.39
CA THR A 87 -7.91 8.60 10.63
C THR A 87 -8.74 9.71 11.29
N GLU A 88 -9.27 10.64 10.49
CA GLU A 88 -10.14 11.73 10.96
C GLU A 88 -11.41 11.22 11.66
N LEU A 89 -12.04 10.17 11.11
CA LEU A 89 -13.26 9.59 11.65
C LEU A 89 -12.99 8.79 12.93
N VAL A 90 -11.84 8.13 13.02
CA VAL A 90 -11.40 7.47 14.26
C VAL A 90 -11.18 8.52 15.34
N PHE A 91 -10.47 9.60 15.03
CA PHE A 91 -10.23 10.68 16.00
C PHE A 91 -11.52 11.36 16.47
N SER A 92 -12.51 11.56 15.59
CA SER A 92 -13.77 12.20 15.98
C SER A 92 -14.56 11.31 16.96
N ILE A 93 -14.72 10.02 16.64
CA ILE A 93 -15.44 9.07 17.50
C ILE A 93 -14.72 8.92 18.85
N TYR A 94 -13.40 8.75 18.85
CA TYR A 94 -12.63 8.64 20.09
C TYR A 94 -12.69 9.93 20.92
N SER A 95 -12.67 11.10 20.29
CA SER A 95 -12.80 12.39 20.99
C SER A 95 -14.17 12.51 21.66
N GLU A 96 -15.24 12.10 20.99
CA GLU A 96 -16.59 12.11 21.54
C GLU A 96 -16.72 11.19 22.76
N ILE A 97 -16.19 9.97 22.67
CA ILE A 97 -16.17 9.01 23.79
C ILE A 97 -15.37 9.57 24.98
N LEU A 98 -14.19 10.14 24.73
CA LEU A 98 -13.36 10.74 25.79
C LEU A 98 -14.05 11.93 26.45
N GLN A 99 -14.78 12.74 25.67
CA GLN A 99 -15.54 13.86 26.20
C GLN A 99 -16.70 13.39 27.09
N ASP A 100 -17.40 12.31 26.72
CA ASP A 100 -18.44 11.71 27.56
C ASP A 100 -17.86 11.17 28.87
N ILE A 101 -16.74 10.43 28.81
CA ILE A 101 -16.02 9.94 30.00
C ILE A 101 -15.63 11.10 30.92
N ARG A 102 -15.05 12.18 30.38
CA ARG A 102 -14.68 13.38 31.15
C ARG A 102 -15.89 14.00 31.84
N THR A 103 -17.01 14.09 31.14
CA THR A 103 -18.25 14.69 31.66
C THR A 103 -18.79 13.85 32.82
N LYS A 104 -18.83 12.52 32.67
CA LYS A 104 -19.24 11.60 33.74
C LYS A 104 -18.31 11.67 34.96
N LEU A 105 -16.99 11.69 34.74
CA LEU A 105 -16.02 11.83 35.83
C LEU A 105 -16.21 13.14 36.60
N ARG A 106 -16.49 14.25 35.91
CA ARG A 106 -16.70 15.56 36.56
C ARG A 106 -17.92 15.60 37.47
N ILE A 107 -19.00 14.87 37.13
CA ILE A 107 -20.25 14.82 37.91
C ILE A 107 -20.17 13.74 39.02
N LEU A 108 -19.15 12.89 38.99
CA LEU A 108 -18.98 11.80 39.94
C LEU A 108 -18.92 12.26 41.41
N PRO A 109 -18.17 13.31 41.79
CA PRO A 109 -18.12 13.79 43.18
C PRO A 109 -19.51 14.20 43.70
N ASP A 110 -20.28 14.92 42.89
CA ASP A 110 -21.64 15.35 43.22
C ASP A 110 -22.60 14.16 43.36
N THR A 111 -22.40 13.13 42.54
CA THR A 111 -23.21 11.90 42.60
C THR A 111 -22.92 11.11 43.87
N ILE A 112 -21.64 11.02 44.27
CA ILE A 112 -21.22 10.34 45.50
C ILE A 112 -21.71 11.11 46.72
N ASP A 113 -21.63 12.44 46.71
CA ASP A 113 -22.14 13.29 47.79
C ASP A 113 -23.62 13.05 48.05
N ARG A 114 -24.44 13.03 46.99
CA ARG A 114 -25.89 12.77 47.08
C ARG A 114 -26.25 11.36 47.54
N THR A 115 -25.42 10.36 47.24
CA THR A 115 -25.74 8.94 47.51
C THR A 115 -25.22 8.45 48.86
N VAL A 116 -24.05 8.92 49.29
CA VAL A 116 -23.38 8.45 50.51
C VAL A 116 -23.46 9.48 51.64
N GLY A 117 -23.78 10.74 51.34
CA GLY A 117 -23.83 11.83 52.32
C GLY A 117 -22.44 12.15 52.85
N LEU A 118 -21.54 12.58 51.96
CA LEU A 118 -20.16 12.87 52.32
C LEU A 118 -20.04 14.20 53.10
N SER A 119 -19.01 14.29 53.93
CA SER A 119 -18.60 15.59 54.48
C SER A 119 -17.94 16.45 53.41
N ASN A 120 -18.08 17.78 53.47
CA ASN A 120 -17.40 18.74 52.56
C ASN A 120 -15.89 18.47 52.41
N ALA A 121 -15.22 18.05 53.49
CA ALA A 121 -13.80 17.71 53.46
C ALA A 121 -13.50 16.44 52.64
N GLN A 122 -14.42 15.47 52.61
CA GLN A 122 -14.32 14.25 51.82
C GLN A 122 -14.66 14.50 50.35
N VAL A 123 -15.68 15.29 50.06
CA VAL A 123 -16.01 15.73 48.68
C VAL A 123 -14.80 16.40 48.05
N THR A 124 -14.15 17.31 48.76
CA THR A 124 -12.93 17.99 48.28
C THR A 124 -11.80 17.01 47.95
N LYS A 125 -11.63 15.94 48.74
CA LYS A 125 -10.64 14.89 48.46
C LYS A 125 -11.01 14.07 47.22
N VAL A 126 -12.28 13.70 47.08
CA VAL A 126 -12.78 12.94 45.92
C VAL A 126 -12.60 13.75 44.64
N THR A 127 -12.95 15.05 44.65
CA THR A 127 -12.74 15.94 43.50
C THR A 127 -11.27 15.99 43.10
N ARG A 128 -10.34 16.15 44.06
CA ARG A 128 -8.89 16.14 43.76
C ARG A 128 -8.41 14.81 43.17
N ILE A 129 -8.96 13.68 43.61
CA ILE A 129 -8.62 12.37 43.06
C ILE A 129 -9.10 12.26 41.62
N VAL A 130 -10.33 12.72 41.34
CA VAL A 130 -10.90 12.75 39.99
C VAL A 130 -10.10 13.67 39.06
N ASP A 131 -9.72 14.86 39.52
CA ASP A 131 -8.92 15.81 38.73
C ASP A 131 -7.54 15.21 38.39
N LYS A 132 -6.89 14.58 39.37
CA LYS A 132 -5.61 13.90 39.16
C LYS A 132 -5.75 12.76 38.15
N LEU A 133 -6.81 11.96 38.25
CA LEU A 133 -7.10 10.90 37.28
C LEU A 133 -7.28 11.45 35.86
N GLN A 134 -7.99 12.57 35.69
CA GLN A 134 -8.14 13.22 34.39
C GLN A 134 -6.80 13.68 33.82
N GLU A 135 -5.93 14.25 34.66
CA GLU A 135 -4.61 14.69 34.23
C GLU A 135 -3.69 13.52 33.84
N ASP A 136 -3.73 12.42 34.59
CA ASP A 136 -2.96 11.21 34.29
C ASP A 136 -3.43 10.57 32.96
N ILE A 137 -4.75 10.49 32.72
CA ILE A 137 -5.31 10.02 31.44
C ILE A 137 -4.85 10.92 30.29
N HIS A 138 -4.87 12.25 30.49
CA HIS A 138 -4.43 13.18 29.46
C HIS A 138 -2.95 13.02 29.10
N LYS A 139 -2.07 12.87 30.11
CA LYS A 139 -0.65 12.60 29.90
C LYS A 139 -0.43 11.31 29.12
N HIS A 140 -1.12 10.24 29.50
CA HIS A 140 -1.01 8.94 28.83
C HIS A 140 -1.45 9.00 27.36
N ILE A 141 -2.50 9.76 27.04
CA ILE A 141 -2.94 9.98 25.66
C ILE A 141 -1.90 10.77 24.86
N LEU A 142 -1.30 11.81 25.44
CA LEU A 142 -0.25 12.59 24.78
C LEU A 142 1.01 11.76 24.51
N ASP A 143 1.39 10.89 25.44
CA ASP A 143 2.53 10.00 25.27
C ASP A 143 2.25 8.94 24.19
N PHE A 144 1.01 8.40 24.16
CA PHE A 144 0.59 7.51 23.09
C PHE A 144 0.57 8.21 21.73
N ALA A 145 0.11 9.46 21.65
CA ALA A 145 0.07 10.23 20.40
C ALA A 145 1.47 10.53 19.84
N LYS A 146 2.47 10.75 20.71
CA LYS A 146 3.87 10.94 20.27
C LYS A 146 4.50 9.65 19.72
N ASN A 147 4.04 8.50 20.19
CA ASN A 147 4.59 7.19 19.82
C ASN A 147 3.79 6.50 18.70
N GLY A 148 2.54 6.90 18.49
CA GLY A 148 1.61 6.30 17.54
C GLY A 148 1.80 6.85 16.13
N ASN A 149 2.71 6.28 15.35
CA ASN A 149 2.67 6.43 13.90
C ASN A 149 1.53 5.58 13.36
N SER A 150 0.40 6.19 12.98
CA SER A 150 -0.56 5.50 12.12
C SER A 150 0.08 5.36 10.74
N LEU A 151 0.70 4.20 10.45
CA LEU A 151 1.16 3.90 9.10
C LEU A 151 -0.05 3.95 8.17
N ASN A 152 -0.09 4.96 7.31
CA ASN A 152 -1.04 4.99 6.21
C ASN A 152 -0.55 3.98 5.18
N ARG A 153 -1.44 3.14 4.64
CA ARG A 153 -1.10 2.12 3.62
C ARG A 153 -0.39 2.71 2.40
N LEU A 154 -0.64 3.98 2.09
CA LEU A 154 0.05 4.70 1.01
C LEU A 154 1.55 4.90 1.28
N GLY A 155 1.98 4.96 2.55
CA GLY A 155 3.39 5.08 2.94
C GLY A 155 4.12 3.74 3.10
N GLU A 156 3.40 2.62 3.09
CA GLU A 156 4.02 1.27 3.13
C GLU A 156 4.76 0.96 1.83
N GLU A 157 4.29 1.46 0.69
CA GLU A 157 4.94 1.22 -0.62
C GLU A 157 6.21 2.07 -0.83
N GLU A 158 6.36 3.22 -0.14
CA GLU A 158 7.61 4.00 -0.16
C GLU A 158 8.70 3.38 0.74
N GLY A 159 8.29 2.70 1.83
CA GLY A 159 9.20 2.10 2.83
C GLY A 159 9.79 0.74 2.45
N GLN A 160 9.27 0.06 1.43
CA GLN A 160 9.89 -1.16 0.89
C GLN A 160 11.09 -0.87 -0.04
N ASN A 161 11.46 0.40 -0.20
CA ASN A 161 12.47 0.84 -1.17
C ASN A 161 13.88 1.01 -0.57
N THR A 162 14.23 0.29 0.49
CA THR A 162 15.63 0.21 0.95
C THR A 162 16.10 -1.23 1.10
N VAL A 163 17.17 -1.52 0.35
CA VAL A 163 18.06 -2.68 0.38
C VAL A 163 17.60 -3.91 -0.40
N VAL A 164 18.07 -4.00 -1.65
CA VAL A 164 19.11 -4.98 -2.03
C VAL A 164 20.03 -4.29 -3.05
N ASP A 165 21.15 -3.73 -2.58
CA ASP A 165 22.35 -3.62 -3.42
C ASP A 165 22.83 -5.06 -3.61
N ASP A 166 22.56 -5.65 -4.77
CA ASP A 166 23.27 -6.85 -5.20
C ASP A 166 24.66 -6.39 -5.67
N ASP A 167 25.57 -6.28 -4.70
CA ASP A 167 26.98 -6.55 -4.92
C ASP A 167 27.10 -8.00 -5.45
N GLU A 168 27.01 -8.19 -6.76
CA GLU A 168 27.59 -9.36 -7.44
C GLU A 168 28.87 -8.95 -8.17
N ASP A 169 29.90 -8.65 -7.38
CA ASP A 169 31.30 -8.90 -7.74
C ASP A 169 31.72 -10.23 -7.08
N ILE A 170 31.42 -11.39 -7.68
CA ILE A 170 32.12 -12.65 -7.38
C ILE A 170 32.35 -13.48 -8.67
N ILE A 171 33.59 -13.35 -9.17
CA ILE A 171 34.42 -14.22 -10.04
C ILE A 171 34.15 -14.23 -11.55
#